data_AF-A0A1M3B7U1-F1
#
_entry.id   AF-A0A1M3B7U1-F1
#
_cell.length_a   1.000
_cell.length_b   1.000
_cell.length_c   1.000
_cell.angle_alpha   90.00
_cell.angle_beta   90.00
_cell.angle_gamma   90.00
#
_symmetry.space_group_name_H-M   'P 1'
#
loop_
_entity.id
_entity.type
_entity.pdbx_description
1 polymer ?
#
loop_
_entity_poly.entity_id
_entity_poly.type
_entity_poly.pdbx_seq_one_letter_code
_entity_poly.pdbx_strand_id
1 'polypeptide(L)'
;MSFTSSDYNITFTHQDINYDIQLVKGQKSDTTVLINGVTYSVLTDKEQTNTVKQILSSISLESISSIKDLSNRIGVLKDVSAVKAHSIGIEILSNPELLIKERQTAVENGLIPRIPTPGQSIKTASIEQRMQELGVPGVSITVINKGKPEWSSGYGELSKPVLIQAASISKTVTALTVLSLIDQCQKSEKEGTSSGLSKNINLDTDVSTLLDEDLWRSIDPDERTKGNQPKMTIRSLLAHTAGTTVSGFDGYPRLEQIEKEIFEINQQITHLEQSLKENQLTSSKDSQNLEKLKEKLQKLKDVQSKAFKEIPTVDQILKGQGNSGQVKIVDTPGSKFNYSGGGTTILQKIVEVVTGQDFGKVVKERVFNKLEMDKSTYSPKESETCHGNGVDCSPLPGRWNAYPELAAAGLWTTPLELANMALGIHNSLEGNGFISQELAKSMLTPQTKGIPNGLGVFVEQTESSKYFFHQGSNLGFRCMFVANSEGQGAVVMTNSEFGDPLYKEIIPSIARIYKWPDRDNLPMFQSPLKPEEIEAFNNPPIINMEKWKEYIGKYEFEGHVVEVSLSNEKVSIQVDRDPPFEMTPLTDNAALFRSSTPGPLDILRFKRIDDSLILELFGADHQRMK
;
A
#
# COMPACT_ATOMS: atom_id res chain seq x y z
N MET A 1 33.32 -12.72 -35.47
CA MET A 1 32.17 -12.80 -36.41
C MET A 1 32.65 -13.49 -37.68
N SER A 2 32.11 -14.66 -37.99
CA SER A 2 32.26 -15.31 -39.31
C SER A 2 30.90 -15.33 -39.98
N PHE A 3 30.83 -14.91 -41.25
CA PHE A 3 29.58 -14.70 -41.98
C PHE A 3 29.44 -15.75 -43.09
N THR A 4 28.30 -16.45 -43.12
CA THR A 4 27.81 -17.21 -44.29
C THR A 4 26.35 -16.80 -44.54
N SER A 5 25.97 -16.67 -45.82
CA SER A 5 24.74 -15.99 -46.26
C SER A 5 23.55 -16.94 -46.42
N SER A 6 22.50 -16.72 -45.62
CA SER A 6 21.07 -16.76 -45.97
C SER A 6 20.25 -16.61 -44.68
N ASP A 7 19.34 -15.63 -44.65
CA ASP A 7 18.42 -15.29 -43.55
C ASP A 7 19.09 -14.81 -42.24
N TYR A 8 19.21 -13.49 -42.10
CA TYR A 8 19.86 -12.87 -40.95
C TYR A 8 18.88 -12.71 -39.79
N ASN A 9 19.03 -13.58 -38.78
CA ASN A 9 18.72 -13.22 -37.41
C ASN A 9 20.00 -12.67 -36.76
N ILE A 10 19.96 -11.43 -36.25
CA ILE A 10 21.09 -10.85 -35.50
C ILE A 10 20.65 -10.69 -34.06
N THR A 11 21.27 -11.46 -33.17
CA THR A 11 21.11 -11.31 -31.73
C THR A 11 22.34 -10.62 -31.16
N PHE A 12 22.17 -9.58 -30.35
CA PHE A 12 23.28 -9.01 -29.58
C PHE A 12 22.83 -8.51 -28.21
N THR A 13 23.78 -8.39 -27.28
CA THR A 13 23.51 -8.09 -25.86
C THR A 13 24.14 -6.76 -25.47
N HIS A 14 23.39 -5.88 -24.80
CA HIS A 14 23.90 -4.64 -24.23
C HIS A 14 23.22 -4.34 -22.88
N GLN A 15 24.02 -4.09 -21.83
CA GLN A 15 23.54 -3.94 -20.44
C GLN A 15 22.62 -5.10 -20.00
N ASP A 16 23.05 -6.34 -20.28
CA ASP A 16 22.35 -7.58 -19.93
C ASP A 16 20.98 -7.80 -20.58
N ILE A 17 20.63 -6.99 -21.58
CA ILE A 17 19.42 -7.15 -22.40
C ILE A 17 19.81 -7.70 -23.78
N ASN A 18 19.14 -8.79 -24.21
CA ASN A 18 19.32 -9.40 -25.53
C ASN A 18 18.34 -8.80 -26.54
N TYR A 19 18.84 -8.43 -27.70
CA TYR A 19 18.07 -7.84 -28.79
C TYR A 19 18.09 -8.78 -29.99
N ASP A 20 16.93 -9.17 -30.51
CA ASP A 20 16.78 -9.98 -31.72
C ASP A 20 16.32 -9.14 -32.92
N ILE A 21 17.01 -9.27 -34.05
CA ILE A 21 16.68 -8.59 -35.31
C ILE A 21 16.27 -9.65 -36.33
N GLN A 22 15.08 -9.51 -36.92
CA GLN A 22 14.61 -10.33 -38.04
C GLN A 22 14.45 -9.45 -39.29
N LEU A 23 15.11 -9.81 -40.40
CA LEU A 23 14.96 -9.12 -41.69
C LEU A 23 13.91 -9.84 -42.57
N VAL A 24 12.85 -9.14 -42.99
CA VAL A 24 11.81 -9.68 -43.89
C VAL A 24 11.69 -8.81 -45.15
N LYS A 25 11.42 -9.43 -46.30
CA LYS A 25 11.36 -8.78 -47.62
C LYS A 25 9.91 -8.50 -48.02
N GLY A 26 9.52 -7.24 -48.24
CA GLY A 26 8.18 -6.84 -48.72
C GLY A 26 8.15 -5.44 -49.33
N GLN A 27 7.26 -5.19 -50.29
CA GLN A 27 7.29 -4.09 -51.26
C GLN A 27 6.78 -2.72 -50.72
N LYS A 28 7.68 -1.93 -50.13
CA LYS A 28 7.76 -0.45 -49.99
C LYS A 28 9.02 -0.22 -49.15
N SER A 29 9.90 0.73 -49.47
CA SER A 29 11.24 0.79 -48.86
C SER A 29 11.19 1.28 -47.42
N ASP A 30 10.99 0.36 -46.49
CA ASP A 30 11.25 0.57 -45.06
C ASP A 30 12.75 0.76 -44.89
N THR A 31 13.17 1.97 -44.51
CA THR A 31 14.54 2.20 -44.04
C THR A 31 14.50 2.22 -42.54
N THR A 32 15.11 1.21 -41.92
CA THR A 32 15.31 1.16 -40.48
C THR A 32 16.58 1.92 -40.11
N VAL A 33 16.46 2.85 -39.17
CA VAL A 33 17.59 3.64 -38.63
C VAL A 33 17.72 3.35 -37.15
N LEU A 34 18.94 3.06 -36.71
CA LEU A 34 19.26 2.78 -35.31
C LEU A 34 19.65 4.09 -34.62
N ILE A 35 18.95 4.47 -33.55
CA ILE A 35 19.33 5.61 -32.69
C ILE A 35 19.32 5.12 -31.25
N ASN A 36 20.47 5.17 -30.57
CA ASN A 36 20.67 4.72 -29.19
C ASN A 36 20.11 3.31 -28.90
N GLY A 37 20.31 2.36 -29.82
CA GLY A 37 19.86 0.97 -29.64
C GLY A 37 18.36 0.76 -29.88
N VAL A 38 17.62 1.76 -30.36
CA VAL A 38 16.23 1.65 -30.77
C VAL A 38 16.14 1.70 -32.30
N THR A 39 15.37 0.77 -32.86
CA THR A 39 15.15 0.62 -34.30
C THR A 39 13.94 1.44 -34.74
N TYR A 40 14.14 2.45 -35.58
CA TYR A 40 13.08 3.31 -36.12
C TYR A 40 12.78 2.94 -37.56
N SER A 41 11.54 2.61 -37.89
CA SER A 41 11.11 2.38 -39.28
C SER A 41 10.70 3.70 -39.93
N VAL A 42 11.42 4.14 -40.95
CA VAL A 42 11.08 5.34 -41.73
C VAL A 42 10.54 4.91 -43.09
N LEU A 43 9.30 5.29 -43.37
CA LEU A 43 8.68 5.14 -44.69
C LEU A 43 9.18 6.28 -45.59
N THR A 44 10.04 5.95 -46.56
CA THR A 44 10.57 6.93 -47.53
C THR A 44 10.47 6.42 -48.95
N ASP A 45 10.27 7.32 -49.91
CA ASP A 45 10.53 7.03 -51.31
C ASP A 45 12.03 6.76 -51.53
N LYS A 46 12.34 5.80 -52.42
CA LYS A 46 13.69 5.25 -52.68
C LYS A 46 14.79 6.30 -52.89
N GLU A 47 14.45 7.47 -53.41
CA GLU A 47 15.40 8.55 -53.71
C GLU A 47 15.83 9.35 -52.47
N GLN A 48 15.06 9.33 -51.38
CA GLN A 48 15.27 10.19 -50.21
C GLN A 48 15.99 9.49 -49.05
N THR A 49 16.16 8.17 -49.13
CA THR A 49 16.76 7.35 -48.06
C THR A 49 18.18 7.78 -47.68
N ASN A 50 19.02 8.15 -48.65
CA ASN A 50 20.40 8.57 -48.38
C ASN A 50 20.48 9.96 -47.74
N THR A 51 19.60 10.88 -48.16
CA THR A 51 19.49 12.23 -47.58
C THR A 51 18.99 12.15 -46.13
N VAL A 52 17.98 11.33 -45.86
CA VAL A 52 17.48 11.10 -44.50
C VAL A 52 18.55 10.47 -43.61
N LYS A 53 19.33 9.49 -44.11
CA LYS A 53 20.47 8.91 -43.39
C LYS A 53 21.55 9.95 -43.06
N GLN A 54 21.93 10.80 -44.01
CA GLN A 54 22.91 11.88 -43.80
C GLN A 54 22.43 12.89 -42.76
N ILE A 55 21.17 13.30 -42.86
CA ILE A 55 20.56 14.26 -41.92
C ILE A 55 20.51 13.67 -40.51
N LEU A 56 20.03 12.44 -40.34
CA LEU A 56 19.96 11.78 -39.02
C LEU A 56 21.36 11.55 -38.43
N SER A 57 22.37 11.26 -39.27
CA SER A 57 23.77 11.12 -38.82
C SER A 57 24.43 12.43 -38.39
N SER A 58 23.84 13.58 -38.73
CA SER A 58 24.35 14.91 -38.36
C SER A 58 23.81 15.43 -37.01
N ILE A 59 22.85 14.72 -36.41
CA ILE A 59 22.30 15.06 -35.09
C ILE A 59 23.23 14.52 -34.01
N SER A 60 23.82 15.41 -33.20
CA SER A 60 24.65 15.00 -32.06
C SER A 60 23.80 14.31 -30.98
N LEU A 61 24.03 12.99 -30.82
CA LEU A 61 23.19 12.05 -30.06
C LEU A 61 23.31 12.16 -28.55
N GLU A 62 24.41 12.72 -28.04
CA GLU A 62 24.64 12.93 -26.59
C GLU A 62 23.74 14.02 -25.99
N SER A 63 22.99 14.75 -26.84
CA SER A 63 22.17 15.90 -26.45
C SER A 63 20.66 15.66 -26.53
N ILE A 64 20.20 14.44 -26.85
CA ILE A 64 18.79 14.12 -27.06
C ILE A 64 18.16 13.59 -25.78
N SER A 65 17.23 14.34 -25.19
CA SER A 65 16.66 14.04 -23.87
C SER A 65 15.28 13.38 -23.87
N SER A 66 14.58 13.35 -25.01
CA SER A 66 13.24 12.76 -25.13
C SER A 66 12.81 12.54 -26.59
N ILE A 67 11.75 11.75 -26.81
CA ILE A 67 11.08 11.61 -28.13
C ILE A 67 10.59 12.97 -28.67
N LYS A 68 10.20 13.90 -27.79
CA LYS A 68 9.76 15.25 -28.17
C LYS A 68 10.94 16.12 -28.65
N ASP A 69 12.11 16.01 -28.02
CA ASP A 69 13.34 16.69 -28.45
C ASP A 69 13.81 16.16 -29.82
N LEU A 70 13.77 14.84 -30.02
CA LEU A 70 14.02 14.21 -31.31
C LEU A 70 13.02 14.69 -32.39
N SER A 71 11.72 14.68 -32.08
CA SER A 71 10.67 15.15 -32.99
C SER A 71 10.82 16.63 -33.36
N ASN A 72 11.19 17.49 -32.40
CA ASN A 72 11.43 18.91 -32.64
C ASN A 72 12.66 19.15 -33.53
N ARG A 73 13.76 18.44 -33.31
CA ARG A 73 14.97 18.54 -34.14
C ARG A 73 14.75 18.03 -35.56
N ILE A 74 13.91 17.00 -35.71
CA ILE A 74 13.42 16.54 -37.02
C ILE A 74 12.44 17.56 -37.65
N GLY A 75 11.66 18.26 -36.83
CA GLY A 75 10.80 19.37 -37.26
C GLY A 75 11.58 20.55 -37.85
N VAL A 76 12.72 20.92 -37.24
CA VAL A 76 13.64 21.97 -37.76
C VAL A 76 14.18 21.61 -39.16
N LEU A 77 14.29 20.32 -39.48
CA LEU A 77 14.75 19.85 -40.78
C LEU A 77 13.68 19.95 -41.88
N LYS A 78 12.40 20.14 -41.54
CA LYS A 78 11.34 20.46 -42.52
C LYS A 78 11.47 21.86 -43.12
N ASP A 79 12.18 22.78 -42.43
CA ASP A 79 12.38 24.17 -42.85
C ASP A 79 13.64 24.37 -43.72
N VAL A 80 14.46 23.32 -43.89
CA VAL A 80 15.59 23.35 -44.83
C VAL A 80 15.01 23.21 -46.24
N SER A 81 14.93 24.33 -46.95
CA SER A 81 14.27 24.56 -48.24
C SER A 81 14.84 23.78 -49.45
N ALA A 82 15.45 22.62 -49.24
CA ALA A 82 16.03 21.77 -50.28
C ALA A 82 15.27 20.45 -50.53
N VAL A 83 14.22 20.14 -49.76
CA VAL A 83 13.43 18.92 -49.95
C VAL A 83 11.98 19.30 -50.26
N LYS A 84 11.51 19.03 -51.48
CA LYS A 84 10.08 18.97 -51.80
C LYS A 84 9.48 17.76 -51.08
N ALA A 85 9.30 17.86 -49.76
CA ALA A 85 8.80 16.77 -48.94
C ALA A 85 7.27 16.67 -49.10
N HIS A 86 6.82 15.75 -49.95
CA HIS A 86 5.51 15.15 -49.77
C HIS A 86 5.59 14.32 -48.47
N SER A 87 4.91 14.80 -47.43
CA SER A 87 4.57 14.10 -46.18
C SER A 87 5.46 12.91 -45.78
N ILE A 88 6.52 13.16 -45.02
CA ILE A 88 7.25 12.11 -44.29
C ILE A 88 6.37 11.67 -43.10
N GLY A 89 5.89 10.43 -43.14
CA GLY A 89 5.26 9.75 -41.99
C GLY A 89 6.31 8.92 -41.25
N ILE A 90 6.54 9.22 -39.96
CA ILE A 90 7.41 8.42 -39.09
C ILE A 90 6.48 7.71 -38.10
N GLU A 91 6.45 6.37 -38.16
CA GLU A 91 5.73 5.54 -37.20
C GLU A 91 6.76 5.00 -36.20
N ILE A 92 6.73 5.51 -34.97
CA ILE A 92 7.65 5.09 -33.91
C ILE A 92 7.14 3.76 -33.36
N LEU A 93 7.73 2.65 -33.80
CA LEU A 93 7.56 1.34 -33.16
C LEU A 93 8.31 1.37 -31.82
N SER A 94 7.65 1.83 -30.76
CA SER A 94 8.25 1.94 -29.42
C SER A 94 8.68 0.56 -28.91
N ASN A 95 9.96 0.41 -28.52
CA ASN A 95 10.43 -0.78 -27.79
C ASN A 95 9.63 -0.89 -26.46
N PRO A 96 8.86 -1.96 -26.23
CA PRO A 96 8.04 -2.12 -25.03
C PRO A 96 8.85 -2.00 -23.73
N GLU A 97 10.08 -2.50 -23.68
CA GLU A 97 10.93 -2.43 -22.49
C GLU A 97 11.36 -1.00 -22.19
N LEU A 98 11.71 -0.22 -23.22
CA LEU A 98 12.04 1.19 -23.07
C LEU A 98 10.83 1.98 -22.55
N LEU A 99 9.63 1.70 -23.08
CA LEU A 99 8.40 2.35 -22.63
C LEU A 99 8.04 2.00 -21.18
N ILE A 100 8.34 0.78 -20.73
CA ILE A 100 8.20 0.38 -19.32
C ILE A 100 9.18 1.19 -18.47
N LYS A 101 10.46 1.25 -18.87
CA LYS A 101 11.49 2.00 -18.16
C LYS A 101 11.20 3.50 -18.09
N GLU A 102 10.74 4.12 -19.17
CA GLU A 102 10.34 5.53 -19.20
C GLU A 102 9.18 5.82 -18.24
N ARG A 103 8.17 4.95 -18.21
CA ARG A 103 7.05 5.09 -17.27
C ARG A 103 7.49 4.87 -15.83
N GLN A 104 8.33 3.87 -15.57
CA GLN A 104 8.92 3.65 -14.26
C GLN A 104 9.70 4.88 -13.79
N THR A 105 10.62 5.41 -14.61
CA THR A 105 11.39 6.62 -14.29
C THR A 105 10.49 7.85 -14.10
N ALA A 106 9.42 7.97 -14.88
CA ALA A 106 8.44 9.04 -14.69
C ALA A 106 7.70 8.91 -13.34
N VAL A 107 7.40 7.68 -12.90
CA VAL A 107 6.80 7.42 -11.58
C VAL A 107 7.79 7.77 -10.49
N GLU A 108 9.01 7.25 -10.59
CA GLU A 108 10.10 7.42 -9.64
C GLU A 108 10.42 8.89 -9.37
N ASN A 109 10.32 9.76 -10.38
CA ASN A 109 10.65 11.19 -10.28
C ASN A 109 9.41 12.11 -10.26
N GLY A 110 8.22 11.52 -10.26
CA GLY A 110 6.96 12.23 -10.48
C GLY A 110 6.10 12.39 -9.22
N LEU A 111 6.59 12.05 -8.02
CA LEU A 111 5.77 12.18 -6.81
C LEU A 111 5.40 13.65 -6.61
N ILE A 112 4.12 13.90 -6.36
CA ILE A 112 3.66 15.22 -5.92
C ILE A 112 3.46 15.10 -4.41
N PRO A 113 4.27 15.78 -3.58
CA PRO A 113 4.09 15.77 -2.13
C PRO A 113 2.66 16.16 -1.76
N ARG A 114 2.01 15.41 -0.87
CA ARG A 114 0.61 15.70 -0.53
C ARG A 114 0.44 17.05 0.15
N ILE A 115 1.43 17.46 0.93
CA ILE A 115 1.48 18.79 1.56
C ILE A 115 2.87 19.39 1.31
N PRO A 116 2.97 20.51 0.56
CA PRO A 116 4.23 21.13 0.20
C PRO A 116 4.98 21.71 1.40
N THR A 117 6.30 21.91 1.26
CA THR A 117 7.15 22.59 2.26
C THR A 117 6.96 24.12 2.19
N PRO A 118 6.62 24.82 3.28
CA PRO A 118 6.29 26.25 3.25
C PRO A 118 7.34 27.10 2.53
N GLY A 119 6.89 27.97 1.60
CA GLY A 119 7.77 28.84 0.80
C GLY A 119 8.39 28.19 -0.45
N GLN A 120 8.03 26.95 -0.78
CA GLN A 120 8.48 26.28 -2.01
C GLN A 120 7.32 26.08 -2.99
N SER A 121 7.54 26.38 -4.28
CA SER A 121 6.64 25.97 -5.35
C SER A 121 6.46 24.44 -5.33
N ILE A 122 5.25 23.92 -5.55
CA ILE A 122 5.00 22.47 -5.69
C ILE A 122 5.86 21.93 -6.84
N LYS A 123 6.98 21.28 -6.48
CA LYS A 123 7.85 20.56 -7.40
C LYS A 123 7.59 19.07 -7.25
N THR A 124 7.71 18.34 -8.35
CA THR A 124 7.78 16.88 -8.27
C THR A 124 9.04 16.48 -7.51
N ALA A 125 8.98 15.39 -6.75
CA ALA A 125 10.08 14.82 -5.99
C ALA A 125 10.35 13.38 -6.44
N SER A 126 11.57 12.88 -6.21
CA SER A 126 11.88 11.47 -6.40
C SER A 126 11.41 10.62 -5.23
N ILE A 127 11.24 9.31 -5.44
CA ILE A 127 10.98 8.35 -4.38
C ILE A 127 12.09 8.42 -3.32
N GLU A 128 13.38 8.48 -3.70
CA GLU A 128 14.45 8.55 -2.70
C GLU A 128 14.41 9.85 -1.89
N GLN A 129 14.12 10.98 -2.55
CA GLN A 129 13.97 12.26 -1.85
C GLN A 129 12.83 12.18 -0.81
N ARG A 130 11.69 11.61 -1.19
CA ARG A 130 10.54 11.47 -0.28
C ARG A 130 10.80 10.46 0.83
N MET A 131 11.49 9.36 0.55
CA MET A 131 11.95 8.44 1.59
C MET A 131 12.86 9.13 2.61
N GLN A 132 13.80 9.96 2.16
CA GLN A 132 14.68 10.73 3.04
C GLN A 132 13.91 11.76 3.88
N GLU A 133 12.98 12.49 3.27
CA GLU A 133 12.18 13.52 3.95
C GLU A 133 11.18 12.92 4.96
N LEU A 134 10.65 11.73 4.68
CA LEU A 134 9.69 11.02 5.52
C LEU A 134 10.35 10.02 6.49
N GLY A 135 11.67 9.81 6.37
CA GLY A 135 12.40 8.81 7.15
C GLY A 135 12.06 7.35 6.83
N VAL A 136 11.39 7.06 5.70
CA VAL A 136 11.00 5.71 5.32
C VAL A 136 12.23 4.91 4.85
N PRO A 137 12.67 3.85 5.56
CA PRO A 137 13.93 3.17 5.24
C PRO A 137 13.88 2.36 3.94
N GLY A 138 12.70 1.85 3.59
CA GLY A 138 12.50 1.07 2.38
C GLY A 138 11.05 1.08 1.89
N VAL A 139 10.90 1.01 0.57
CA VAL A 139 9.63 0.83 -0.12
C VAL A 139 9.79 -0.16 -1.27
N SER A 140 8.78 -0.99 -1.49
CA SER A 140 8.71 -1.93 -2.61
C SER A 140 7.39 -1.75 -3.35
N ILE A 141 7.44 -1.71 -4.68
CA ILE A 141 6.35 -1.29 -5.57
C ILE A 141 6.16 -2.33 -6.66
N THR A 142 4.93 -2.68 -6.98
CA THR A 142 4.56 -3.39 -8.21
C THR A 142 3.45 -2.64 -8.92
N VAL A 143 3.59 -2.44 -10.24
CA VAL A 143 2.55 -1.85 -11.09
C VAL A 143 1.88 -2.91 -11.95
N ILE A 144 0.55 -2.89 -11.96
CA ILE A 144 -0.30 -3.70 -12.84
C ILE A 144 -0.76 -2.81 -13.99
N ASN A 145 -0.55 -3.29 -15.22
CA ASN A 145 -1.03 -2.60 -16.41
C ASN A 145 -1.52 -3.62 -17.44
N LYS A 146 -2.75 -3.40 -17.94
CA LYS A 146 -3.41 -4.27 -18.93
C LYS A 146 -3.47 -5.73 -18.48
N GLY A 147 -3.92 -5.96 -17.24
CA GLY A 147 -4.17 -7.30 -16.70
C GLY A 147 -2.92 -8.11 -16.36
N LYS A 148 -1.74 -7.47 -16.23
CA LYS A 148 -0.49 -8.15 -15.85
C LYS A 148 0.45 -7.25 -15.04
N PRO A 149 1.34 -7.80 -14.21
CA PRO A 149 2.43 -7.02 -13.62
C PRO A 149 3.32 -6.49 -14.73
N GLU A 150 3.59 -5.18 -14.75
CA GLU A 150 4.43 -4.54 -15.75
C GLU A 150 5.87 -4.35 -15.27
N TRP A 151 6.03 -3.91 -14.02
CA TRP A 151 7.32 -3.85 -13.35
C TRP A 151 7.16 -3.96 -11.84
N SER A 152 8.22 -4.40 -11.17
CA SER A 152 8.32 -4.46 -9.71
C SER A 152 9.71 -4.00 -9.31
N SER A 153 9.80 -3.11 -8.32
CA SER A 153 11.07 -2.51 -7.90
C SER A 153 11.05 -2.14 -6.43
N GLY A 154 12.21 -2.23 -5.80
CA GLY A 154 12.42 -1.90 -4.40
C GLY A 154 13.49 -0.83 -4.23
N TYR A 155 13.38 -0.07 -3.15
CA TYR A 155 14.24 1.08 -2.85
C TYR A 155 14.65 1.03 -1.37
N GLY A 156 15.84 1.56 -1.08
CA GLY A 156 16.43 1.54 0.26
C GLY A 156 16.64 0.11 0.79
N GLU A 157 16.23 -0.14 2.03
CA GLU A 157 16.33 -1.46 2.67
C GLU A 157 15.55 -2.56 1.94
N LEU A 158 14.55 -2.17 1.14
CA LEU A 158 13.72 -3.08 0.35
C LEU A 158 14.16 -3.21 -1.11
N SER A 159 15.38 -2.76 -1.45
CA SER A 159 15.96 -2.91 -2.80
C SER A 159 16.09 -4.36 -3.27
N LYS A 160 16.16 -5.30 -2.34
CA LYS A 160 16.08 -6.74 -2.61
C LYS A 160 14.68 -7.25 -2.30
N PRO A 161 14.13 -8.19 -3.09
CA PRO A 161 12.86 -8.83 -2.76
C PRO A 161 12.95 -9.56 -1.41
N VAL A 162 12.17 -9.11 -0.44
CA VAL A 162 12.01 -9.69 0.90
C VAL A 162 10.55 -9.73 1.26
N LEU A 163 10.20 -10.56 2.25
CA LEU A 163 8.87 -10.60 2.82
C LEU A 163 8.62 -9.37 3.70
N ILE A 164 7.44 -8.79 3.53
CA ILE A 164 6.94 -7.62 4.26
C ILE A 164 5.55 -7.98 4.82
N GLN A 165 5.22 -7.49 6.02
CA GLN A 165 3.87 -7.69 6.58
C GLN A 165 2.84 -6.92 5.77
N ALA A 166 1.88 -7.63 5.18
CA ALA A 166 0.75 -7.02 4.47
C ALA A 166 -0.35 -6.51 5.41
N ALA A 167 -0.26 -6.87 6.71
CA ALA A 167 -1.16 -6.43 7.75
C ALA A 167 -2.63 -6.67 7.36
N SER A 168 -3.48 -5.65 7.42
CA SER A 168 -4.91 -5.77 7.11
C SER A 168 -5.25 -6.21 5.68
N ILE A 169 -4.31 -6.23 4.74
CA ILE A 169 -4.52 -6.88 3.43
C ILE A 169 -4.75 -8.40 3.58
N SER A 170 -4.36 -9.01 4.71
CA SER A 170 -4.78 -10.36 5.11
C SER A 170 -6.30 -10.58 5.00
N LYS A 171 -7.12 -9.55 5.23
CA LYS A 171 -8.57 -9.63 5.17
C LYS A 171 -9.06 -9.95 3.75
N THR A 172 -8.37 -9.44 2.73
CA THR A 172 -8.65 -9.75 1.34
C THR A 172 -8.30 -11.20 1.01
N VAL A 173 -7.15 -11.70 1.47
CA VAL A 173 -6.78 -13.12 1.33
C VAL A 173 -7.77 -14.04 2.05
N THR A 174 -8.22 -13.64 3.25
CA THR A 174 -9.27 -14.35 4.00
C THR A 174 -10.58 -14.37 3.23
N ALA A 175 -11.00 -13.24 2.67
CA ALA A 175 -12.22 -13.17 1.87
C ALA A 175 -12.14 -14.09 0.65
N LEU A 176 -11.02 -14.09 -0.08
CA LEU A 176 -10.80 -15.01 -1.19
C LEU A 176 -10.84 -16.48 -0.74
N THR A 177 -10.26 -16.78 0.42
CA THR A 177 -10.31 -18.13 1.01
C THR A 177 -11.75 -18.57 1.29
N VAL A 178 -12.52 -17.73 1.99
CA VAL A 178 -13.92 -18.00 2.34
C VAL A 178 -14.80 -18.09 1.08
N LEU A 179 -14.63 -17.18 0.12
CA LEU A 179 -15.36 -17.20 -1.14
C LEU A 179 -15.02 -18.45 -1.98
N SER A 180 -13.78 -18.92 -1.95
CA SER A 180 -13.41 -20.18 -2.63
C SER A 180 -14.05 -21.42 -1.99
N LEU A 181 -14.26 -21.42 -0.67
CA LEU A 181 -14.98 -22.48 0.03
C LEU A 181 -16.48 -22.44 -0.32
N ILE A 182 -17.08 -21.25 -0.38
CA ILE A 182 -18.46 -21.07 -0.82
C ILE A 182 -18.63 -21.53 -2.28
N ASP A 183 -17.71 -21.16 -3.17
CA ASP A 183 -17.72 -21.58 -4.57
C ASP A 183 -17.64 -23.10 -4.71
N GLN A 184 -16.81 -23.76 -3.88
CA GLN A 184 -16.75 -25.22 -3.81
C GLN A 184 -18.08 -25.82 -3.34
N CYS A 185 -18.71 -25.29 -2.29
CA CYS A 185 -20.03 -25.74 -1.85
C CYS A 185 -21.09 -25.61 -2.97
N GLN A 186 -21.11 -24.47 -3.67
CA GLN A 186 -22.04 -24.22 -4.76
C GLN A 186 -21.83 -25.16 -5.95
N LYS A 187 -20.57 -25.47 -6.29
CA LYS A 187 -20.22 -26.43 -7.35
C LYS A 187 -20.67 -27.85 -6.97
N SER A 188 -20.31 -28.31 -5.78
CA SER A 188 -20.69 -29.64 -5.31
C SER A 188 -22.20 -29.83 -5.22
N GLU A 189 -22.94 -28.81 -4.78
CA GLU A 189 -24.41 -28.85 -4.75
C GLU A 189 -25.00 -28.99 -6.16
N LYS A 190 -24.51 -28.20 -7.13
CA LYS A 190 -24.95 -28.31 -8.54
C LYS A 190 -24.65 -29.67 -9.16
N GLU A 191 -23.55 -30.30 -8.75
CA GLU A 191 -23.11 -31.61 -9.24
C GLU A 191 -23.74 -32.79 -8.47
N GLY A 192 -24.45 -32.53 -7.37
CA GLY A 192 -24.96 -33.58 -6.49
C GLY A 192 -23.85 -34.36 -5.76
N THR A 193 -22.69 -33.75 -5.54
CA THR A 193 -21.53 -34.35 -4.88
C THR A 193 -21.31 -33.76 -3.49
N SER A 194 -20.47 -34.42 -2.67
CA SER A 194 -20.03 -33.85 -1.41
C SER A 194 -18.97 -32.76 -1.65
N SER A 195 -19.06 -31.65 -0.92
CA SER A 195 -17.99 -30.64 -0.90
C SER A 195 -16.74 -31.16 -0.21
N GLY A 196 -16.83 -32.19 0.64
CA GLY A 196 -15.72 -32.63 1.48
C GLY A 196 -15.42 -31.69 2.65
N LEU A 197 -16.22 -30.63 2.87
CA LEU A 197 -16.19 -29.82 4.07
C LEU A 197 -17.04 -30.44 5.17
N SER A 198 -16.73 -30.15 6.44
CA SER A 198 -17.54 -30.64 7.57
C SER A 198 -18.96 -30.06 7.57
N LYS A 199 -19.12 -28.84 7.03
CA LYS A 199 -20.39 -28.16 6.79
C LYS A 199 -20.34 -27.36 5.50
N ASN A 200 -21.41 -27.41 4.71
CA ASN A 200 -21.58 -26.49 3.58
C ASN A 200 -21.89 -25.09 4.09
N ILE A 201 -21.30 -24.09 3.44
CA ILE A 201 -21.45 -22.68 3.80
C ILE A 201 -21.79 -21.84 2.56
N ASN A 202 -22.48 -20.74 2.77
CA ASN A 202 -22.77 -19.69 1.80
C ASN A 202 -22.64 -18.31 2.48
N LEU A 203 -22.79 -17.23 1.73
CA LEU A 203 -22.65 -15.87 2.25
C LEU A 203 -23.62 -15.57 3.41
N ASP A 204 -24.81 -16.16 3.42
CA ASP A 204 -25.86 -15.87 4.39
C ASP A 204 -25.97 -16.94 5.50
N THR A 205 -24.97 -17.81 5.61
CA THR A 205 -24.89 -18.82 6.67
C THR A 205 -24.77 -18.15 8.03
N ASP A 206 -25.64 -18.54 8.97
CA ASP A 206 -25.63 -18.09 10.37
C ASP A 206 -24.40 -18.65 11.09
N VAL A 207 -23.54 -17.74 11.54
CA VAL A 207 -22.26 -18.05 12.19
C VAL A 207 -22.42 -18.83 13.49
N SER A 208 -23.54 -18.64 14.21
CA SER A 208 -23.82 -19.37 15.45
C SER A 208 -23.89 -20.88 15.25
N THR A 209 -24.24 -21.32 14.03
CA THR A 209 -24.34 -22.74 13.68
C THR A 209 -22.98 -23.37 13.39
N LEU A 210 -21.92 -22.58 13.27
CA LEU A 210 -20.58 -23.02 12.89
C LEU A 210 -19.63 -23.10 14.08
N LEU A 211 -19.84 -22.32 15.13
CA LEU A 211 -18.94 -22.24 16.28
C LEU A 211 -19.40 -23.13 17.45
N ASP A 212 -18.45 -23.48 18.31
CA ASP A 212 -18.74 -24.11 19.60
C ASP A 212 -19.61 -23.19 20.48
N GLU A 213 -20.47 -23.78 21.31
CA GLU A 213 -21.45 -23.05 22.12
C GLU A 213 -20.80 -22.12 23.15
N ASP A 214 -19.70 -22.53 23.77
CA ASP A 214 -18.98 -21.70 24.75
C ASP A 214 -18.31 -20.51 24.06
N LEU A 215 -17.67 -20.75 22.90
CA LEU A 215 -17.10 -19.67 22.10
C LEU A 215 -18.18 -18.71 21.59
N TRP A 216 -19.30 -19.23 21.08
CA TRP A 216 -20.40 -18.41 20.59
C TRP A 216 -21.01 -17.53 21.68
N ARG A 217 -21.27 -18.09 22.87
CA ARG A 217 -21.73 -17.31 24.04
C ARG A 217 -20.77 -16.22 24.45
N SER A 218 -19.47 -16.42 24.26
CA SER A 218 -18.48 -15.36 24.52
C SER A 218 -18.54 -14.22 23.50
N ILE A 219 -18.98 -14.49 22.27
CA ILE A 219 -19.11 -13.50 21.18
C ILE A 219 -20.46 -12.77 21.24
N ASP A 220 -21.55 -13.48 21.55
CA ASP A 220 -22.89 -12.90 21.74
C ASP A 220 -23.40 -13.05 23.19
N PRO A 221 -22.71 -12.45 24.18
CA PRO A 221 -23.04 -12.64 25.60
C PRO A 221 -24.40 -12.04 25.98
N ASP A 222 -24.85 -11.04 25.21
CA ASP A 222 -26.13 -10.34 25.41
C ASP A 222 -27.29 -11.00 24.62
N GLU A 223 -27.04 -12.13 23.95
CA GLU A 223 -28.00 -12.84 23.09
C GLU A 223 -28.67 -11.94 22.01
N ARG A 224 -27.92 -10.96 21.47
CA ARG A 224 -28.42 -9.95 20.51
C ARG A 224 -28.92 -10.56 19.21
N THR A 225 -28.50 -11.76 18.88
CA THR A 225 -28.88 -12.47 17.66
C THR A 225 -29.90 -13.59 17.90
N LYS A 226 -30.42 -13.74 19.12
CA LYS A 226 -31.32 -14.85 19.48
C LYS A 226 -32.72 -14.72 18.85
N GLY A 227 -33.37 -15.86 18.62
CA GLY A 227 -34.73 -15.91 18.07
C GLY A 227 -34.81 -15.29 16.67
N ASN A 228 -35.73 -14.34 16.49
CA ASN A 228 -35.99 -13.67 15.20
C ASN A 228 -35.13 -12.42 14.97
N GLN A 229 -34.13 -12.15 15.82
CA GLN A 229 -33.20 -11.03 15.62
C GLN A 229 -32.28 -11.29 14.41
N PRO A 230 -31.78 -10.22 13.76
CA PRO A 230 -30.79 -10.34 12.68
C PRO A 230 -29.59 -11.17 13.12
N LYS A 231 -29.22 -12.15 12.28
CA LYS A 231 -28.11 -13.07 12.53
C LYS A 231 -26.79 -12.48 12.07
N MET A 232 -25.71 -12.84 12.75
CA MET A 232 -24.37 -12.69 12.21
C MET A 232 -24.18 -13.71 11.09
N THR A 233 -23.95 -13.23 9.87
CA THR A 233 -23.67 -14.08 8.70
C THR A 233 -22.22 -13.94 8.24
N ILE A 234 -21.76 -14.90 7.42
CA ILE A 234 -20.44 -14.81 6.76
C ILE A 234 -20.31 -13.50 5.96
N ARG A 235 -21.36 -13.10 5.24
CA ARG A 235 -21.44 -11.83 4.52
C ARG A 235 -21.22 -10.65 5.47
N SER A 236 -21.89 -10.64 6.61
CA SER A 236 -21.76 -9.54 7.57
C SER A 236 -20.34 -9.43 8.16
N LEU A 237 -19.64 -10.56 8.34
CA LEU A 237 -18.25 -10.56 8.78
C LEU A 237 -17.31 -10.04 7.68
N LEU A 238 -17.45 -10.53 6.45
CA LEU A 238 -16.66 -10.09 5.30
C LEU A 238 -16.87 -8.61 4.97
N ALA A 239 -18.08 -8.09 5.21
CA ALA A 239 -18.47 -6.72 4.92
C ALA A 239 -18.18 -5.73 6.06
N HIS A 240 -17.66 -6.19 7.20
CA HIS A 240 -17.58 -5.37 8.42
C HIS A 240 -18.92 -4.78 8.85
N THR A 241 -20.00 -5.55 8.74
CA THR A 241 -21.35 -5.17 9.20
C THR A 241 -21.88 -6.08 10.30
N ALA A 242 -21.07 -7.01 10.81
CA ALA A 242 -21.46 -7.94 11.88
C ALA A 242 -21.69 -7.27 13.25
N GLY A 243 -21.35 -5.99 13.41
CA GLY A 243 -21.50 -5.28 14.68
C GLY A 243 -20.51 -5.74 15.76
N THR A 244 -19.36 -6.29 15.36
CA THR A 244 -18.36 -6.84 16.27
C THR A 244 -17.33 -5.80 16.72
N THR A 245 -16.82 -5.94 17.95
CA THR A 245 -15.73 -5.12 18.50
C THR A 245 -14.37 -5.45 17.89
N VAL A 246 -13.32 -4.74 18.34
CA VAL A 246 -11.90 -4.92 17.98
C VAL A 246 -11.62 -4.59 16.52
N SER A 247 -11.15 -3.37 16.26
CA SER A 247 -10.80 -2.87 14.92
C SER A 247 -9.43 -3.35 14.45
N GLY A 248 -8.43 -3.38 15.35
CA GLY A 248 -7.04 -3.73 15.06
C GLY A 248 -6.35 -4.45 16.22
N PHE A 249 -5.06 -4.76 16.03
CA PHE A 249 -4.23 -5.53 16.95
C PHE A 249 -2.85 -4.87 17.06
N ASP A 250 -2.29 -4.79 18.28
CA ASP A 250 -0.94 -4.26 18.50
C ASP A 250 0.16 -5.24 18.08
N GLY A 251 -0.19 -6.53 18.01
CA GLY A 251 0.74 -7.63 17.83
C GLY A 251 1.57 -7.92 19.09
N TYR A 252 2.24 -9.07 19.07
CA TYR A 252 2.94 -9.63 20.22
C TYR A 252 4.45 -9.49 20.00
N PRO A 253 5.18 -8.80 20.89
CA PRO A 253 6.63 -8.74 20.81
C PRO A 253 7.25 -10.14 20.88
N ARG A 254 8.29 -10.38 20.07
CA ARG A 254 8.94 -11.71 19.97
C ARG A 254 9.94 -11.89 21.10
N LEU A 255 9.48 -12.45 22.22
CA LEU A 255 10.24 -12.53 23.48
C LEU A 255 11.64 -13.13 23.31
N GLU A 256 11.77 -14.29 22.66
CA GLU A 256 13.08 -14.94 22.45
C GLU A 256 14.06 -14.04 21.68
N GLN A 257 13.57 -13.32 20.68
CA GLN A 257 14.40 -12.40 19.90
C GLN A 257 14.78 -11.15 20.70
N ILE A 258 13.87 -10.64 21.52
CA ILE A 258 14.15 -9.53 22.43
C ILE A 258 15.20 -9.91 23.46
N GLU A 259 15.12 -11.13 24.03
CA GLU A 259 16.11 -11.66 24.97
C GLU A 259 17.49 -11.79 24.34
N LYS A 260 17.54 -12.25 23.08
CA LYS A 260 18.78 -12.28 22.30
C LYS A 260 19.37 -10.88 22.09
N GLU A 261 18.56 -9.91 21.70
CA GLU A 261 19.00 -8.51 21.53
C GLU A 261 19.50 -7.90 22.84
N ILE A 262 18.81 -8.16 23.96
CA ILE A 262 19.24 -7.74 25.31
C ILE A 262 20.60 -8.34 25.64
N PHE A 263 20.80 -9.64 25.39
CA PHE A 263 22.08 -10.31 25.64
C PHE A 263 23.21 -9.67 24.82
N GLU A 264 23.00 -9.45 23.53
CA GLU A 264 23.99 -8.83 22.63
C GLU A 264 24.36 -7.40 23.08
N ILE A 265 23.37 -6.59 23.48
CA ILE A 265 23.62 -5.21 23.95
C ILE A 265 24.35 -5.21 25.29
N ASN A 266 24.01 -6.11 26.22
CA ASN A 266 24.75 -6.22 27.48
C ASN A 266 26.23 -6.57 27.26
N GLN A 267 26.53 -7.43 26.28
CA GLN A 267 27.91 -7.74 25.91
C GLN A 267 28.65 -6.51 25.37
N GLN A 268 28.00 -5.73 24.48
CA GLN A 268 28.56 -4.48 23.96
C GLN A 268 28.82 -3.45 25.06
N ILE A 269 27.87 -3.27 25.97
CA ILE A 269 28.02 -2.37 27.13
C ILE A 269 29.19 -2.82 28.01
N THR A 270 29.27 -4.11 28.35
CA THR A 270 30.34 -4.66 29.19
C THR A 270 31.72 -4.41 28.56
N HIS A 271 31.84 -4.67 27.25
CA HIS A 271 33.07 -4.43 26.51
C HIS A 271 33.47 -2.95 26.50
N LEU A 272 32.53 -2.04 26.17
CA LEU A 272 32.76 -0.60 26.17
C LEU A 272 33.15 -0.06 27.56
N GLU A 273 32.46 -0.48 28.61
CA GLU A 273 32.79 -0.08 29.99
C GLU A 273 34.18 -0.56 30.41
N GLN A 274 34.61 -1.75 29.97
CA GLN A 274 35.96 -2.25 30.21
C GLN A 274 37.00 -1.41 29.44
N SER A 275 36.79 -1.15 28.15
CA SER A 275 37.71 -0.33 27.34
C SER A 275 37.86 1.11 27.86
N LEU A 276 36.78 1.70 28.37
CA LEU A 276 36.81 3.02 29.01
C LEU A 276 37.60 3.02 30.33
N LYS A 277 37.47 1.96 31.15
CA LYS A 277 38.24 1.80 32.40
C LYS A 277 39.74 1.60 32.14
N GLU A 278 40.10 0.93 31.05
CA GLU A 278 41.49 0.64 30.69
C GLU A 278 42.22 1.83 30.03
N ASN A 279 41.61 3.03 29.98
CA ASN A 279 42.14 4.26 29.35
C ASN A 279 42.49 4.12 27.86
N GLN A 280 41.96 3.10 27.17
CA GLN A 280 42.27 2.87 25.75
C GLN A 280 41.40 3.72 24.80
N LEU A 281 40.33 4.34 25.30
CA LEU A 281 39.42 5.21 24.55
C LEU A 281 38.95 6.37 25.45
N THR A 282 39.42 7.60 25.18
CA THR A 282 39.06 8.82 25.94
C THR A 282 38.23 9.80 25.11
N SER A 283 37.46 9.29 24.12
CA SER A 283 36.69 10.15 23.23
C SER A 283 35.29 10.42 23.77
N SER A 284 34.81 11.67 23.68
CA SER A 284 33.42 12.05 23.97
C SER A 284 32.38 11.22 23.20
N LYS A 285 32.79 10.57 22.11
CA LYS A 285 31.94 9.73 21.26
C LYS A 285 31.64 8.37 21.90
N ASP A 286 32.59 7.80 22.64
CA ASP A 286 32.42 6.48 23.27
C ASP A 286 31.47 6.55 24.48
N SER A 287 31.55 7.64 25.26
CA SER A 287 30.56 7.91 26.31
C SER A 287 29.15 8.12 25.74
N GLN A 288 29.02 8.84 24.63
CA GLN A 288 27.72 9.01 23.94
C GLN A 288 27.18 7.68 23.40
N ASN A 289 28.04 6.81 22.88
CA ASN A 289 27.63 5.48 22.41
C ASN A 289 27.17 4.60 23.58
N LEU A 290 27.86 4.65 24.72
CA LEU A 290 27.46 3.90 25.92
C LEU A 290 26.09 4.33 26.43
N GLU A 291 25.80 5.63 26.49
CA GLU A 291 24.48 6.13 26.87
C GLU A 291 23.39 5.67 25.90
N LYS A 292 23.62 5.74 24.59
CA LYS A 292 22.68 5.22 23.57
C LYS A 292 22.40 3.73 23.73
N LEU A 293 23.43 2.93 24.05
CA LEU A 293 23.24 1.50 24.30
C LEU A 293 22.43 1.24 25.58
N LYS A 294 22.66 2.03 26.63
CA LYS A 294 21.88 1.96 27.88
C LYS A 294 20.42 2.34 27.67
N GLU A 295 20.16 3.40 26.91
CA GLU A 295 18.80 3.78 26.50
C GLU A 295 18.12 2.67 25.70
N LYS A 296 18.81 2.08 24.72
CA LYS A 296 18.29 0.96 23.92
C LYS A 296 18.00 -0.26 24.80
N LEU A 297 18.90 -0.59 25.72
CA LEU A 297 18.70 -1.68 26.68
C LEU A 297 17.46 -1.45 27.56
N GLN A 298 17.24 -0.22 28.02
CA GLN A 298 16.07 0.11 28.81
C GLN A 298 14.78 -0.07 28.00
N LYS A 299 14.73 0.46 26.76
CA LYS A 299 13.59 0.25 25.85
C LYS A 299 13.29 -1.23 25.64
N LEU A 300 14.32 -2.06 25.43
CA LEU A 300 14.15 -3.51 25.27
C LEU A 300 13.58 -4.19 26.52
N LYS A 301 14.06 -3.82 27.71
CA LYS A 301 13.53 -4.34 28.98
C LYS A 301 12.08 -3.93 29.20
N ASP A 302 11.71 -2.72 28.81
CA ASP A 302 10.33 -2.25 28.92
C ASP A 302 9.40 -3.08 28.01
N VAL A 303 9.82 -3.38 26.77
CA VAL A 303 9.07 -4.27 25.87
C VAL A 303 9.03 -5.70 26.40
N GLN A 304 10.17 -6.24 26.86
CA GLN A 304 10.26 -7.58 27.46
C GLN A 304 9.27 -7.75 28.62
N SER A 305 9.14 -6.73 29.48
CA SER A 305 8.24 -6.77 30.65
C SER A 305 6.75 -6.88 30.28
N LYS A 306 6.38 -6.46 29.07
CA LYS A 306 5.00 -6.50 28.55
C LYS A 306 4.76 -7.68 27.59
N ALA A 307 5.81 -8.40 27.21
CA ALA A 307 5.72 -9.49 26.26
C ALA A 307 5.03 -10.71 26.89
N PHE A 308 4.20 -11.38 26.09
CA PHE A 308 3.61 -12.64 26.49
C PHE A 308 4.68 -13.73 26.45
N LYS A 309 4.64 -14.64 27.44
CA LYS A 309 5.51 -15.82 27.44
C LYS A 309 5.15 -16.78 26.32
N GLU A 310 3.85 -16.93 26.06
CA GLU A 310 3.29 -17.76 25.00
C GLU A 310 2.27 -16.94 24.20
N ILE A 311 2.30 -17.09 22.87
CA ILE A 311 1.34 -16.43 21.99
C ILE A 311 -0.05 -17.08 22.19
N PRO A 312 -1.10 -16.29 22.48
CA PRO A 312 -2.43 -16.84 22.72
C PRO A 312 -3.02 -17.47 21.45
N THR A 313 -3.86 -18.48 21.65
CA THR A 313 -4.61 -19.12 20.57
C THR A 313 -5.75 -18.22 20.06
N VAL A 314 -6.29 -18.52 18.88
CA VAL A 314 -7.44 -17.80 18.30
C VAL A 314 -8.61 -17.73 19.29
N ASP A 315 -8.93 -18.83 19.97
CA ASP A 315 -10.04 -18.88 20.92
C ASP A 315 -9.77 -18.01 22.15
N GLN A 316 -8.53 -18.00 22.64
CA GLN A 316 -8.11 -17.12 23.74
C GLN A 316 -8.21 -15.65 23.35
N ILE A 317 -7.77 -15.29 22.13
CA ILE A 317 -7.87 -13.93 21.60
C ILE A 317 -9.33 -13.49 21.47
N LEU A 318 -10.19 -14.31 20.87
CA LEU A 318 -11.62 -14.01 20.74
C LEU A 318 -12.29 -13.79 22.10
N LYS A 319 -11.85 -14.52 23.14
CA LYS A 319 -12.30 -14.37 24.53
C LYS A 319 -11.66 -13.20 25.30
N GLY A 320 -10.77 -12.42 24.68
CA GLY A 320 -10.11 -11.27 25.29
C GLY A 320 -8.98 -11.64 26.25
N GLN A 321 -8.36 -12.81 26.08
CA GLN A 321 -7.23 -13.29 26.88
C GLN A 321 -5.87 -13.00 26.22
N GLY A 322 -5.86 -12.24 25.12
CA GLY A 322 -4.66 -11.74 24.46
C GLY A 322 -4.36 -10.28 24.82
N ASN A 323 -3.70 -9.56 23.91
CA ASN A 323 -3.44 -8.12 24.05
C ASN A 323 -4.57 -7.23 23.50
N SER A 324 -5.67 -7.82 23.01
CA SER A 324 -6.87 -7.13 22.57
C SER A 324 -8.05 -7.45 23.48
N GLY A 325 -9.07 -6.57 23.48
CA GLY A 325 -10.32 -6.82 24.20
C GLY A 325 -11.08 -8.01 23.63
N GLN A 326 -12.05 -8.52 24.40
CA GLN A 326 -12.93 -9.59 23.94
C GLN A 326 -13.72 -9.16 22.69
N VAL A 327 -13.79 -10.06 21.70
CA VAL A 327 -14.60 -9.86 20.49
C VAL A 327 -16.06 -10.13 20.83
N LYS A 328 -16.91 -9.11 20.72
CA LYS A 328 -18.34 -9.17 21.06
C LYS A 328 -19.20 -8.50 20.01
N ILE A 329 -20.44 -8.95 19.87
CA ILE A 329 -21.48 -8.23 19.16
C ILE A 329 -21.96 -7.08 20.04
N VAL A 330 -21.81 -5.85 19.57
CA VAL A 330 -22.25 -4.62 20.27
C VAL A 330 -23.35 -3.88 19.52
N ASP A 331 -23.54 -4.20 18.24
CA ASP A 331 -24.56 -3.61 17.37
C ASP A 331 -25.34 -4.68 16.61
N THR A 332 -26.53 -4.34 16.12
CA THR A 332 -27.34 -5.25 15.31
C THR A 332 -26.61 -5.64 14.02
N PRO A 333 -26.37 -6.94 13.74
CA PRO A 333 -25.73 -7.37 12.50
C PRO A 333 -26.46 -6.88 11.25
N GLY A 334 -25.70 -6.42 10.26
CA GLY A 334 -26.18 -5.86 9.00
C GLY A 334 -26.65 -4.40 9.07
N SER A 335 -26.74 -3.79 10.25
CA SER A 335 -27.33 -2.45 10.41
C SER A 335 -26.43 -1.31 9.92
N LYS A 336 -25.12 -1.41 10.16
CA LYS A 336 -24.13 -0.38 9.80
C LYS A 336 -22.74 -0.99 9.58
N PHE A 337 -21.87 -0.23 8.93
CA PHE A 337 -20.45 -0.54 8.85
C PHE A 337 -19.77 -0.28 10.20
N ASN A 338 -18.95 -1.23 10.64
CA ASN A 338 -18.03 -1.12 11.77
C ASN A 338 -16.78 -1.97 11.47
N TYR A 339 -15.66 -1.33 11.13
CA TYR A 339 -14.43 -2.02 10.78
C TYR A 339 -13.95 -2.90 11.95
N SER A 340 -13.80 -4.20 11.71
CA SER A 340 -13.56 -5.17 12.78
C SER A 340 -12.57 -6.24 12.36
N GLY A 341 -11.35 -6.15 12.90
CA GLY A 341 -10.36 -7.21 12.87
C GLY A 341 -10.83 -8.44 13.65
N GLY A 342 -11.52 -8.24 14.78
CA GLY A 342 -12.13 -9.32 15.56
C GLY A 342 -13.12 -10.17 14.76
N GLY A 343 -13.98 -9.53 13.95
CA GLY A 343 -14.86 -10.21 13.02
C GLY A 343 -14.11 -11.04 11.96
N THR A 344 -12.97 -10.54 11.46
CA THR A 344 -12.12 -11.35 10.57
C THR A 344 -11.44 -12.50 11.30
N THR A 345 -11.07 -12.35 12.58
CA THR A 345 -10.57 -13.46 13.40
C THR A 345 -11.63 -14.54 13.63
N ILE A 346 -12.92 -14.18 13.70
CA ILE A 346 -14.01 -15.17 13.67
C ILE A 346 -14.01 -15.94 12.33
N LEU A 347 -13.77 -15.27 11.19
CA LEU A 347 -13.63 -15.97 9.90
C LEU A 347 -12.45 -16.94 9.89
N GLN A 348 -11.33 -16.64 10.57
CA GLN A 348 -10.23 -17.58 10.75
C GLN A 348 -10.74 -18.88 11.39
N LYS A 349 -11.45 -18.76 12.51
CA LYS A 349 -12.00 -19.90 13.23
C LYS A 349 -13.01 -20.68 12.40
N ILE A 350 -13.87 -19.97 11.65
CA ILE A 350 -14.84 -20.60 10.75
C ILE A 350 -14.11 -21.46 9.71
N VAL A 351 -13.07 -20.91 9.06
CA VAL A 351 -12.27 -21.65 8.07
C VAL A 351 -11.68 -22.93 8.68
N GLU A 352 -11.10 -22.85 9.88
CA GLU A 352 -10.53 -24.00 10.57
C GLU A 352 -11.61 -25.06 10.90
N VAL A 353 -12.79 -24.64 11.37
CA VAL A 353 -13.88 -25.56 11.72
C VAL A 353 -14.49 -26.25 10.48
N VAL A 354 -14.74 -25.50 9.40
CA VAL A 354 -15.39 -26.07 8.21
C VAL A 354 -14.46 -26.98 7.42
N THR A 355 -13.14 -26.74 7.50
CA THR A 355 -12.14 -27.54 6.78
C THR A 355 -11.48 -28.63 7.64
N GLY A 356 -11.49 -28.48 8.97
CA GLY A 356 -10.72 -29.33 9.89
C GLY A 356 -9.21 -29.13 9.79
N GLN A 357 -8.73 -28.02 9.21
CA GLN A 357 -7.32 -27.77 8.93
C GLN A 357 -6.86 -26.44 9.53
N ASP A 358 -5.54 -26.32 9.74
CA ASP A 358 -4.89 -25.06 10.11
C ASP A 358 -5.14 -23.98 9.05
N PHE A 359 -5.49 -22.76 9.48
CA PHE A 359 -5.83 -21.66 8.59
C PHE A 359 -4.75 -21.37 7.54
N GLY A 360 -3.48 -21.32 7.95
CA GLY A 360 -2.38 -21.02 7.06
C GLY A 360 -2.20 -22.07 5.96
N LYS A 361 -2.46 -23.34 6.27
CA LYS A 361 -2.46 -24.43 5.27
C LYS A 361 -3.60 -24.26 4.27
N VAL A 362 -4.82 -23.97 4.75
CA VAL A 362 -5.99 -23.77 3.89
C VAL A 362 -5.76 -22.61 2.92
N VAL A 363 -5.25 -21.48 3.41
CA VAL A 363 -4.93 -20.32 2.57
C VAL A 363 -3.85 -20.67 1.55
N LYS A 364 -2.80 -21.39 1.95
CA LYS A 364 -1.74 -21.79 1.02
C LYS A 364 -2.26 -22.64 -0.12
N GLU A 365 -3.04 -23.68 0.19
CA GLU A 365 -3.58 -24.61 -0.80
C GLU A 365 -4.60 -23.96 -1.73
N ARG A 366 -5.46 -23.12 -1.17
CA ARG A 366 -6.58 -22.52 -1.91
C ARG A 366 -6.18 -21.26 -2.63
N VAL A 367 -5.47 -20.35 -1.97
CA VAL A 367 -5.18 -19.02 -2.51
C VAL A 367 -3.77 -18.97 -3.07
N PHE A 368 -2.74 -19.22 -2.24
CA PHE A 368 -1.36 -18.94 -2.66
C PHE A 368 -0.93 -19.77 -3.87
N ASN A 369 -1.17 -21.08 -3.83
CA ASN A 369 -0.83 -21.98 -4.93
C ASN A 369 -1.63 -21.70 -6.22
N LYS A 370 -2.78 -21.02 -6.13
CA LYS A 370 -3.66 -20.73 -7.28
C LYS A 370 -3.43 -19.36 -7.88
N LEU A 371 -2.86 -18.44 -7.11
CA LEU A 371 -2.62 -17.05 -7.49
C LEU A 371 -1.13 -16.73 -7.59
N GLU A 372 -0.27 -17.74 -7.75
CA GLU A 372 1.18 -17.54 -7.90
C GLU A 372 1.77 -16.69 -6.75
N MET A 373 1.38 -17.02 -5.51
CA MET A 373 1.86 -16.36 -4.29
C MET A 373 2.78 -17.29 -3.47
N ASP A 374 3.72 -17.96 -4.14
CA ASP A 374 4.50 -19.07 -3.57
C ASP A 374 5.40 -18.68 -2.37
N LYS A 375 5.79 -17.40 -2.27
CA LYS A 375 6.58 -16.86 -1.15
C LYS A 375 5.71 -16.42 0.02
N SER A 376 4.41 -16.23 -0.20
CA SER A 376 3.49 -15.77 0.83
C SER A 376 3.33 -16.79 1.94
N THR A 377 3.34 -16.32 3.19
CA THR A 377 3.36 -17.19 4.36
C THR A 377 2.79 -16.51 5.60
N TYR A 378 2.37 -17.32 6.56
CA TYR A 378 2.02 -16.92 7.92
C TYR A 378 3.10 -17.29 8.95
N SER A 379 4.19 -17.91 8.49
CA SER A 379 5.30 -18.37 9.33
C SER A 379 6.63 -18.04 8.63
N PRO A 380 6.96 -16.74 8.50
CA PRO A 380 8.17 -16.32 7.79
C PRO A 380 9.44 -16.70 8.56
N LYS A 381 10.53 -16.93 7.82
CA LYS A 381 11.87 -17.07 8.40
C LYS A 381 12.55 -15.70 8.49
N GLU A 382 13.35 -15.48 9.54
CA GLU A 382 13.99 -14.18 9.73
C GLU A 382 14.94 -13.76 8.61
N SER A 383 15.57 -14.72 7.95
CA SER A 383 16.47 -14.49 6.81
C SER A 383 15.76 -13.98 5.56
N GLU A 384 14.44 -14.11 5.50
CA GLU A 384 13.61 -13.77 4.35
C GLU A 384 12.81 -12.48 4.58
N THR A 385 12.89 -11.88 5.77
CA THR A 385 12.10 -10.71 6.17
C THR A 385 12.94 -9.45 6.37
N CYS A 386 12.28 -8.30 6.25
CA CYS A 386 12.83 -7.01 6.66
C CYS A 386 12.55 -6.70 8.15
N HIS A 387 13.32 -5.76 8.71
CA HIS A 387 13.00 -5.12 9.99
C HIS A 387 11.87 -4.12 9.81
N GLY A 388 10.89 -4.13 10.71
CA GLY A 388 9.93 -3.04 10.83
C GLY A 388 10.56 -1.87 11.56
N ASN A 389 10.16 -0.65 11.20
CA ASN A 389 10.68 0.58 11.81
C ASN A 389 9.52 1.43 12.35
N GLY A 390 9.64 1.89 13.60
CA GLY A 390 8.62 2.72 14.25
C GLY A 390 8.45 4.10 13.61
N VAL A 391 7.57 4.91 14.19
CA VAL A 391 7.27 6.27 13.71
C VAL A 391 8.51 7.17 13.67
N ASP A 392 9.43 7.00 14.62
CA ASP A 392 10.71 7.71 14.68
C ASP A 392 11.78 7.13 13.74
N CYS A 393 11.38 6.20 12.87
CA CYS A 393 12.23 5.48 11.93
C CYS A 393 13.29 4.60 12.61
N SER A 394 13.14 4.32 13.91
CA SER A 394 14.01 3.39 14.62
C SER A 394 13.56 1.94 14.41
N PRO A 395 14.51 0.98 14.34
CA PRO A 395 14.17 -0.42 14.17
C PRO A 395 13.42 -0.94 15.39
N LEU A 396 12.36 -1.71 15.17
CA LEU A 396 11.56 -2.27 16.25
C LEU A 396 12.34 -3.31 17.07
N PRO A 397 12.16 -3.30 18.41
CA PRO A 397 12.58 -4.39 19.29
C PRO A 397 12.10 -5.75 18.79
N GLY A 398 13.00 -6.72 18.69
CA GLY A 398 12.62 -8.05 18.24
C GLY A 398 12.33 -8.12 16.74
N ARG A 399 12.76 -7.13 15.95
CA ARG A 399 12.59 -6.99 14.48
C ARG A 399 11.17 -6.67 14.01
N TRP A 400 10.15 -7.33 14.56
CA TRP A 400 8.73 -7.13 14.30
C TRP A 400 7.87 -7.83 15.37
N ASN A 401 6.59 -7.47 15.43
CA ASN A 401 5.59 -8.16 16.25
C ASN A 401 4.95 -9.34 15.50
N ALA A 402 4.64 -10.41 16.24
CA ALA A 402 3.85 -11.54 15.76
C ALA A 402 2.34 -11.22 15.83
N TYR A 403 1.56 -11.72 14.87
CA TYR A 403 0.12 -11.48 14.77
C TYR A 403 -0.61 -12.82 14.60
N PRO A 404 -1.00 -13.51 15.69
CA PRO A 404 -1.74 -14.78 15.63
C PRO A 404 -3.15 -14.66 15.03
N GLU A 405 -3.65 -13.43 14.89
CA GLU A 405 -4.85 -13.08 14.13
C GLU A 405 -4.54 -13.11 12.62
N LEU A 406 -4.08 -14.26 12.13
CA LEU A 406 -3.57 -14.50 10.77
C LEU A 406 -4.50 -13.93 9.70
N ALA A 407 -5.79 -14.24 9.81
CA ALA A 407 -6.81 -13.81 8.87
C ALA A 407 -6.98 -12.29 8.81
N ALA A 408 -6.72 -11.60 9.92
CA ALA A 408 -6.92 -10.17 10.04
C ALA A 408 -5.64 -9.36 9.78
N ALA A 409 -4.45 -9.89 10.12
CA ALA A 409 -3.20 -9.12 10.17
C ALA A 409 -1.90 -9.90 9.88
N GLY A 410 -1.91 -11.24 9.79
CA GLY A 410 -0.67 -12.03 9.86
C GLY A 410 0.08 -12.31 8.54
N LEU A 411 -0.39 -11.83 7.39
CA LEU A 411 0.19 -12.18 6.08
C LEU A 411 1.56 -11.55 5.88
N TRP A 412 2.54 -12.37 5.53
CA TRP A 412 3.82 -11.95 4.97
C TRP A 412 3.88 -12.28 3.49
N THR A 413 4.29 -11.32 2.67
CA THR A 413 4.22 -11.44 1.21
C THR A 413 5.17 -10.45 0.53
N THR A 414 5.11 -10.37 -0.80
CA THR A 414 5.82 -9.38 -1.63
C THR A 414 4.80 -8.56 -2.44
N PRO A 415 5.14 -7.35 -2.91
CA PRO A 415 4.19 -6.55 -3.69
C PRO A 415 3.80 -7.22 -5.01
N LEU A 416 4.67 -8.06 -5.59
CA LEU A 416 4.34 -8.84 -6.79
C LEU A 416 3.25 -9.86 -6.53
N GLU A 417 3.29 -10.56 -5.40
CA GLU A 417 2.29 -11.58 -5.07
C GLU A 417 0.94 -10.96 -4.69
N LEU A 418 0.94 -9.78 -4.04
CA LEU A 418 -0.29 -9.01 -3.87
C LEU A 418 -0.84 -8.48 -5.19
N ALA A 419 0.02 -8.19 -6.18
CA ALA A 419 -0.43 -7.82 -7.52
C ALA A 419 -1.10 -9.01 -8.22
N ASN A 420 -0.54 -10.23 -8.06
CA ASN A 420 -1.17 -11.46 -8.54
C ASN A 420 -2.51 -11.73 -7.85
N MET A 421 -2.63 -11.45 -6.54
CA MET A 421 -3.90 -11.52 -5.82
C MET A 421 -4.95 -10.57 -6.43
N ALA A 422 -4.57 -9.30 -6.68
CA ALA A 422 -5.47 -8.31 -7.29
C ALA A 422 -5.88 -8.72 -8.72
N LEU A 423 -4.95 -9.29 -9.49
CA LEU A 423 -5.24 -9.87 -10.81
C LEU A 423 -6.16 -11.09 -10.73
N GLY A 424 -6.03 -11.92 -9.69
CA GLY A 424 -6.95 -13.02 -9.42
C GLY A 424 -8.40 -12.55 -9.26
N ILE A 425 -8.60 -11.44 -8.55
CA ILE A 425 -9.92 -10.78 -8.42
C ILE A 425 -10.40 -10.25 -9.77
N HIS A 426 -9.55 -9.54 -10.50
CA HIS A 426 -9.86 -9.01 -11.84
C HIS A 426 -10.29 -10.13 -12.81
N ASN A 427 -9.49 -11.20 -12.91
CA ASN A 427 -9.80 -12.36 -13.75
C ASN A 427 -11.12 -13.04 -13.33
N SER A 428 -11.41 -13.09 -12.03
CA SER A 428 -12.70 -13.61 -11.57
C SER A 428 -13.88 -12.75 -12.02
N LEU A 429 -13.74 -11.43 -12.10
CA LEU A 429 -14.77 -10.54 -12.67
C LEU A 429 -14.97 -10.78 -14.17
N GLU A 430 -13.90 -11.08 -14.91
CA GLU A 430 -13.95 -11.46 -16.33
C GLU A 430 -14.52 -12.88 -16.53
N GLY A 431 -14.68 -13.66 -15.46
CA GLY A 431 -15.27 -14.99 -15.47
C GLY A 431 -14.28 -16.12 -15.75
N ASN A 432 -12.98 -15.84 -15.75
CA ASN A 432 -11.90 -16.81 -15.98
C ASN A 432 -10.92 -16.92 -14.79
N GLY A 433 -11.36 -16.51 -13.59
CA GLY A 433 -10.49 -16.42 -12.41
C GLY A 433 -10.67 -17.49 -11.35
N PHE A 434 -10.16 -17.14 -10.17
CA PHE A 434 -10.02 -18.00 -9.00
C PHE A 434 -11.34 -18.43 -8.34
N ILE A 435 -12.28 -17.48 -8.20
CA ILE A 435 -13.67 -17.71 -7.78
C ILE A 435 -14.64 -17.44 -8.95
N SER A 436 -15.88 -17.92 -8.84
CA SER A 436 -16.92 -17.64 -9.83
C SER A 436 -17.19 -16.14 -10.01
N GLN A 437 -17.63 -15.78 -11.22
CA GLN A 437 -17.94 -14.39 -11.58
C GLN A 437 -19.02 -13.77 -10.68
N GLU A 438 -19.99 -14.57 -10.25
CA GLU A 438 -21.06 -14.14 -9.33
C GLU A 438 -20.50 -13.73 -7.96
N LEU A 439 -19.59 -14.52 -7.41
CA LEU A 439 -18.94 -14.22 -6.13
C LEU A 439 -17.98 -13.03 -6.24
N ALA A 440 -17.26 -12.88 -7.35
CA ALA A 440 -16.42 -11.71 -7.59
C ALA A 440 -17.24 -10.42 -7.73
N LYS A 441 -18.38 -10.48 -8.43
CA LYS A 441 -19.34 -9.37 -8.49
C LYS A 441 -19.88 -9.02 -7.10
N SER A 442 -20.21 -10.02 -6.29
CA SER A 442 -20.64 -9.84 -4.90
C SER A 442 -19.55 -9.21 -4.03
N MET A 443 -18.30 -9.68 -4.19
CA MET A 443 -17.13 -9.15 -3.49
C MET A 443 -16.93 -7.66 -3.77
N LEU A 444 -17.15 -7.25 -5.02
CA LEU A 444 -17.01 -5.87 -5.46
C LEU A 444 -18.34 -5.10 -5.55
N THR A 445 -19.32 -5.47 -4.73
CA THR A 445 -20.56 -4.71 -4.57
C THR A 445 -20.56 -4.06 -3.19
N PRO A 446 -20.75 -2.73 -3.08
CA PRO A 446 -20.90 -2.08 -1.77
C PRO A 446 -22.04 -2.70 -0.97
N GLN A 447 -21.77 -3.05 0.28
CA GLN A 447 -22.71 -3.74 1.18
C GLN A 447 -23.51 -2.76 2.05
N THR A 448 -23.08 -1.49 2.14
CA THR A 448 -23.80 -0.43 2.85
C THR A 448 -23.90 0.85 2.00
N LYS A 449 -24.78 1.77 2.43
CA LYS A 449 -24.90 3.09 1.80
C LYS A 449 -23.84 4.03 2.38
N GLY A 450 -23.12 4.75 1.52
CA GLY A 450 -22.21 5.84 1.91
C GLY A 450 -20.81 5.40 2.37
N ILE A 451 -20.60 4.11 2.66
CA ILE A 451 -19.27 3.53 2.88
C ILE A 451 -18.97 2.56 1.74
N PRO A 452 -17.80 2.65 1.08
CA PRO A 452 -17.43 1.78 -0.03
C PRO A 452 -17.00 0.38 0.45
N ASN A 453 -17.74 -0.30 1.33
CA ASN A 453 -17.34 -1.62 1.86
C ASN A 453 -17.83 -2.77 0.97
N GLY A 454 -16.89 -3.50 0.35
CA GLY A 454 -17.14 -4.78 -0.30
C GLY A 454 -16.98 -5.96 0.65
N LEU A 455 -16.74 -7.16 0.11
CA LEU A 455 -16.42 -8.36 0.92
C LEU A 455 -14.90 -8.51 1.03
N GLY A 456 -14.31 -8.05 2.13
CA GLY A 456 -12.86 -8.10 2.38
C GLY A 456 -12.01 -7.10 1.57
N VAL A 457 -12.65 -6.15 0.88
CA VAL A 457 -12.02 -5.04 0.15
C VAL A 457 -12.90 -3.79 0.26
N PHE A 458 -12.31 -2.62 0.07
CA PHE A 458 -13.07 -1.41 -0.23
C PHE A 458 -13.30 -1.29 -1.73
N VAL A 459 -14.40 -0.66 -2.13
CA VAL A 459 -14.88 -0.59 -3.52
C VAL A 459 -15.40 0.81 -3.83
N GLU A 460 -14.69 1.54 -4.68
CA GLU A 460 -15.13 2.83 -5.19
C GLU A 460 -15.58 2.70 -6.65
N GLN A 461 -16.84 3.04 -6.91
CA GLN A 461 -17.43 3.03 -8.23
C GLN A 461 -17.35 4.43 -8.85
N THR A 462 -16.84 4.50 -10.07
CA THR A 462 -16.84 5.71 -10.91
C THR A 462 -17.81 5.51 -12.09
N GLU A 463 -17.94 6.52 -12.96
CA GLU A 463 -18.77 6.41 -14.16
C GLU A 463 -18.26 5.34 -15.12
N SER A 464 -16.93 5.23 -15.28
CA SER A 464 -16.30 4.36 -16.27
C SER A 464 -15.55 3.15 -15.70
N SER A 465 -15.33 3.09 -14.39
CA SER A 465 -14.49 2.07 -13.76
C SER A 465 -14.94 1.71 -12.33
N LYS A 466 -14.52 0.54 -11.85
CA LYS A 466 -14.67 0.13 -10.45
C LYS A 466 -13.30 -0.15 -9.84
N TYR A 467 -12.94 0.64 -8.83
CA TYR A 467 -11.73 0.45 -8.05
C TYR A 467 -11.98 -0.42 -6.83
N PHE A 468 -11.03 -1.29 -6.52
CA PHE A 468 -11.01 -2.07 -5.30
C PHE A 468 -9.63 -2.04 -4.66
N PHE A 469 -9.59 -1.91 -3.35
CA PHE A 469 -8.36 -1.64 -2.62
C PHE A 469 -8.44 -2.09 -1.17
N HIS A 470 -7.28 -2.20 -0.54
CA HIS A 470 -7.17 -2.34 0.92
C HIS A 470 -5.84 -1.76 1.38
N GLN A 471 -5.85 -1.15 2.57
CA GLN A 471 -4.66 -0.67 3.27
C GLN A 471 -4.25 -1.65 4.37
N GLY A 472 -2.97 -1.67 4.71
CA GLY A 472 -2.42 -2.52 5.75
C GLY A 472 -1.58 -1.69 6.71
N SER A 473 -1.87 -1.81 8.00
CA SER A 473 -1.07 -1.22 9.07
C SER A 473 -0.85 -2.27 10.16
N ASN A 474 0.42 -2.59 10.40
CA ASN A 474 0.93 -3.29 11.58
C ASN A 474 2.08 -2.44 12.14
N LEU A 475 2.50 -2.69 13.37
CA LEU A 475 3.64 -1.98 13.96
C LEU A 475 4.87 -2.16 13.06
N GLY A 476 5.44 -1.05 12.58
CA GLY A 476 6.61 -1.04 11.72
C GLY A 476 6.38 -1.27 10.22
N PHE A 477 5.14 -1.42 9.75
CA PHE A 477 4.84 -1.70 8.35
C PHE A 477 3.59 -0.96 7.87
N ARG A 478 3.64 -0.47 6.63
CA ARG A 478 2.48 0.11 5.93
C ARG A 478 2.38 -0.42 4.50
N CYS A 479 1.18 -0.76 4.08
CA CYS A 479 0.92 -1.32 2.75
C CYS A 479 -0.34 -0.74 2.15
N MET A 480 -0.38 -0.64 0.82
CA MET A 480 -1.61 -0.39 0.08
C MET A 480 -1.57 -1.16 -1.24
N PHE A 481 -2.67 -1.84 -1.55
CA PHE A 481 -2.94 -2.25 -2.92
C PHE A 481 -4.19 -1.53 -3.42
N VAL A 482 -4.22 -1.22 -4.72
CA VAL A 482 -5.38 -0.72 -5.44
C VAL A 482 -5.37 -1.32 -6.84
N ALA A 483 -6.53 -1.76 -7.33
CA ALA A 483 -6.71 -2.19 -8.69
C ALA A 483 -8.11 -1.82 -9.19
N ASN A 484 -8.34 -1.93 -10.49
CA ASN A 484 -9.63 -1.64 -11.09
C ASN A 484 -10.13 -2.76 -12.02
N SER A 485 -11.38 -2.64 -12.46
CA SER A 485 -12.04 -3.58 -13.37
C SER A 485 -11.32 -3.74 -14.70
N GLU A 486 -10.52 -2.75 -15.13
CA GLU A 486 -9.81 -2.77 -16.42
C GLU A 486 -8.42 -3.42 -16.34
N GLY A 487 -8.06 -4.00 -15.19
CA GLY A 487 -6.78 -4.67 -14.99
C GLY A 487 -5.62 -3.67 -14.88
N GLN A 488 -5.87 -2.48 -14.34
CA GLN A 488 -4.82 -1.58 -13.87
C GLN A 488 -4.78 -1.57 -12.34
N GLY A 489 -3.60 -1.29 -11.78
CA GLY A 489 -3.43 -1.30 -10.33
C GLY A 489 -1.99 -1.10 -9.90
N ALA A 490 -1.80 -1.02 -8.59
CA ALA A 490 -0.49 -0.92 -7.98
C ALA A 490 -0.51 -1.52 -6.57
N VAL A 491 0.63 -2.01 -6.14
CA VAL A 491 0.92 -2.39 -4.77
C VAL A 491 2.13 -1.61 -4.30
N VAL A 492 2.04 -1.02 -3.12
CA VAL A 492 3.15 -0.35 -2.45
C VAL A 492 3.23 -0.87 -1.02
N MET A 493 4.41 -1.31 -0.59
CA MET A 493 4.69 -1.84 0.74
C MET A 493 5.93 -1.18 1.32
N THR A 494 5.88 -0.75 2.58
CA THR A 494 6.99 -0.12 3.29
C THR A 494 7.30 -0.88 4.58
N ASN A 495 8.55 -0.82 5.02
CA ASN A 495 8.98 -1.31 6.32
C ASN A 495 9.08 -0.16 7.35
N SER A 496 8.10 0.73 7.33
CA SER A 496 7.98 1.84 8.26
C SER A 496 6.54 2.02 8.68
N GLU A 497 6.31 2.23 9.98
CA GLU A 497 5.04 2.66 10.55
C GLU A 497 4.61 4.00 9.97
N PHE A 498 5.56 4.81 9.52
CA PHE A 498 5.33 6.10 8.89
C PHE A 498 5.33 6.04 7.35
N GLY A 499 5.02 4.88 6.78
CA GLY A 499 5.02 4.67 5.32
C GLY A 499 3.80 5.21 4.57
N ASP A 500 2.71 5.56 5.27
CA ASP A 500 1.44 5.95 4.65
C ASP A 500 1.54 7.17 3.71
N PRO A 501 2.22 8.27 4.08
CA PRO A 501 2.41 9.40 3.17
C PRO A 501 3.06 9.01 1.86
N LEU A 502 4.06 8.12 1.91
CA LEU A 502 4.85 7.75 0.75
C LEU A 502 4.01 6.99 -0.28
N TYR A 503 3.25 5.97 0.12
CA TYR A 503 2.39 5.29 -0.86
C TYR A 503 1.24 6.19 -1.35
N LYS A 504 0.74 7.11 -0.51
CA LYS A 504 -0.29 8.10 -0.90
C LYS A 504 0.24 9.14 -1.88
N GLU A 505 1.55 9.18 -2.15
CA GLU A 505 2.18 9.98 -3.22
C GLU A 505 2.55 9.13 -4.44
N ILE A 506 3.03 7.90 -4.21
CA ILE A 506 3.41 6.95 -5.28
C ILE A 506 2.17 6.51 -6.09
N ILE A 507 1.11 6.09 -5.42
CA ILE A 507 -0.09 5.54 -6.09
C ILE A 507 -0.74 6.57 -7.03
N PRO A 508 -0.98 7.83 -6.62
CA PRO A 508 -1.49 8.85 -7.55
C PRO A 508 -0.52 9.18 -8.69
N SER A 509 0.80 9.12 -8.45
CA SER A 509 1.81 9.28 -9.51
C SER A 509 1.65 8.19 -10.58
N ILE A 510 1.54 6.92 -10.15
CA ILE A 510 1.26 5.78 -11.05
C ILE A 510 -0.05 6.00 -11.79
N ALA A 511 -1.15 6.29 -11.09
CA ALA A 511 -2.46 6.49 -11.69
C ALA A 511 -2.43 7.59 -12.77
N ARG A 512 -1.69 8.68 -12.56
CA ARG A 512 -1.52 9.77 -13.53
C ARG A 512 -0.73 9.33 -14.76
N ILE A 513 0.40 8.65 -14.57
CA ILE A 513 1.31 8.24 -15.66
C ILE A 513 0.66 7.15 -16.52
N TYR A 514 -0.05 6.22 -15.88
CA TYR A 514 -0.76 5.13 -16.53
C TYR A 514 -2.17 5.52 -16.98
N LYS A 515 -2.59 6.76 -16.71
CA LYS A 515 -3.87 7.35 -17.12
C LYS A 515 -5.07 6.52 -16.68
N TRP A 516 -5.08 6.13 -15.41
CA TRP A 516 -6.19 5.35 -14.84
C TRP A 516 -7.52 6.12 -15.00
N PRO A 517 -8.61 5.42 -15.35
CA PRO A 517 -9.92 6.01 -15.65
C PRO A 517 -10.53 6.71 -14.43
N ASP A 518 -11.07 7.90 -14.60
CA ASP A 518 -11.75 8.68 -13.56
C ASP A 518 -10.94 8.91 -12.27
N ARG A 519 -9.61 8.73 -12.29
CA ARG A 519 -8.77 8.88 -11.09
C ARG A 519 -8.94 10.24 -10.42
N ASP A 520 -9.15 11.28 -11.23
CA ASP A 520 -9.27 12.65 -10.75
C ASP A 520 -10.60 12.90 -10.02
N ASN A 521 -11.55 11.94 -10.06
CA ASN A 521 -12.82 11.98 -9.34
C ASN A 521 -12.77 11.26 -7.98
N LEU A 522 -11.69 10.53 -7.68
CA LEU A 522 -11.60 9.71 -6.47
C LEU A 522 -10.72 10.36 -5.40
N PRO A 523 -11.22 10.52 -4.15
CA PRO A 523 -10.46 11.14 -3.07
C PRO A 523 -9.10 10.50 -2.80
N MET A 524 -8.96 9.19 -3.03
CA MET A 524 -7.70 8.48 -2.82
C MET A 524 -6.55 8.94 -3.73
N PHE A 525 -6.88 9.52 -4.89
CA PHE A 525 -5.88 10.02 -5.86
C PHE A 525 -5.70 11.53 -5.85
N GLN A 526 -6.52 12.25 -5.07
CA GLN A 526 -6.48 13.70 -4.98
C GLN A 526 -5.52 14.20 -3.89
N SER A 527 -5.05 15.44 -4.07
CA SER A 527 -4.41 16.19 -2.98
C SER A 527 -5.42 16.38 -1.85
N PRO A 528 -5.00 16.23 -0.58
CA PRO A 528 -5.87 16.55 0.53
C PRO A 528 -6.16 18.05 0.62
N LEU A 529 -5.37 18.93 -0.03
CA LEU A 529 -5.56 20.38 -0.03
C LEU A 529 -6.60 20.83 -1.07
N LYS A 530 -7.45 21.78 -0.70
CA LYS A 530 -8.37 22.49 -1.59
C LYS A 530 -7.63 23.51 -2.45
N PRO A 531 -8.18 23.93 -3.61
CA PRO A 531 -7.56 24.97 -4.44
C PRO A 531 -7.22 26.26 -3.68
N GLU A 532 -8.14 26.76 -2.85
CA GLU A 532 -7.93 27.93 -1.99
C GLU A 532 -6.82 27.76 -0.95
N GLU A 533 -6.65 26.55 -0.42
CA GLU A 533 -5.59 26.22 0.55
C GLU A 533 -4.23 26.09 -0.15
N ILE A 534 -4.20 25.60 -1.39
CA ILE A 534 -3.00 25.61 -2.24
C ILE A 534 -2.60 27.04 -2.59
N GLU A 535 -3.57 27.90 -2.93
CA GLU A 535 -3.31 29.31 -3.18
C GLU A 535 -2.79 30.01 -1.92
N ALA A 536 -3.46 29.83 -0.79
CA ALA A 536 -3.06 30.39 0.50
C ALA A 536 -1.69 29.87 0.97
N PHE A 537 -1.38 28.61 0.67
CA PHE A 537 -0.07 28.05 0.97
C PHE A 537 1.05 28.75 0.17
N ASN A 538 0.81 29.00 -1.13
CA ASN A 538 1.79 29.68 -1.99
C ASN A 538 1.85 31.19 -1.70
N ASN A 539 0.72 31.78 -1.31
CA ASN A 539 0.55 33.20 -1.01
C ASN A 539 -0.21 33.33 0.34
N PRO A 540 0.50 33.30 1.48
CA PRO A 540 -0.12 33.35 2.81
C PRO A 540 -1.06 34.55 2.97
N PRO A 541 -2.37 34.34 3.19
CA PRO A 541 -3.30 35.43 3.38
C PRO A 541 -3.14 36.05 4.77
N ILE A 542 -3.67 37.25 4.97
CA ILE A 542 -3.82 37.83 6.31
C ILE A 542 -4.97 37.09 6.99
N ILE A 543 -4.65 36.22 7.93
CA ILE A 543 -5.61 35.37 8.64
C ILE A 543 -6.31 36.19 9.73
N ASN A 544 -7.64 36.07 9.82
CA ASN A 544 -8.38 36.71 10.90
C ASN A 544 -8.29 35.86 12.18
N MET A 545 -7.35 36.20 13.05
CA MET A 545 -7.12 35.50 14.32
C MET A 545 -8.30 35.60 15.32
N GLU A 546 -9.22 36.57 15.17
CA GLU A 546 -10.44 36.62 15.99
C GLU A 546 -11.38 35.46 15.67
N LYS A 547 -11.48 35.03 14.40
CA LYS A 547 -12.30 33.87 14.02
C LYS A 547 -11.76 32.57 14.59
N TRP A 548 -10.44 32.46 14.70
CA TRP A 548 -9.78 31.29 15.29
C TRP A 548 -10.10 31.09 16.77
N LYS A 549 -10.52 32.15 17.49
CA LYS A 549 -10.99 32.02 18.88
C LYS A 549 -12.21 31.11 19.01
N GLU A 550 -13.03 30.99 17.96
CA GLU A 550 -14.20 30.11 17.95
C GLU A 550 -13.84 28.62 17.93
N TYR A 551 -12.59 28.29 17.55
CA TYR A 551 -12.10 26.92 17.43
C TYR A 551 -11.23 26.49 18.61
N ILE A 552 -11.06 27.35 19.62
CA ILE A 552 -10.27 27.06 20.80
C ILE A 552 -11.09 26.20 21.76
N GLY A 553 -10.53 25.07 22.18
CA GLY A 553 -11.22 24.13 23.04
C GLY A 553 -10.65 22.72 22.98
N LYS A 554 -11.33 21.83 23.70
CA LYS A 554 -11.05 20.40 23.73
C LYS A 554 -12.07 19.66 22.87
N TYR A 555 -11.56 18.78 22.04
CA TYR A 555 -12.30 17.88 21.17
C TYR A 555 -12.04 16.46 21.65
N GLU A 556 -13.05 15.61 21.55
CA GLU A 556 -12.92 14.18 21.85
C GLU A 556 -13.02 13.40 20.53
N PHE A 557 -12.07 12.50 20.29
CA PHE A 557 -12.00 11.71 19.07
C PHE A 557 -11.53 10.29 19.40
N GLU A 558 -12.37 9.28 19.16
CA GLU A 558 -12.04 7.85 19.36
C GLU A 558 -11.38 7.51 20.71
N GLY A 559 -11.69 8.27 21.77
CA GLY A 559 -11.11 8.13 23.11
C GLY A 559 -9.85 8.97 23.38
N HIS A 560 -9.39 9.74 22.40
CA HIS A 560 -8.32 10.74 22.50
C HIS A 560 -8.89 12.14 22.76
N VAL A 561 -8.15 12.95 23.50
CA VAL A 561 -8.47 14.36 23.73
C VAL A 561 -7.54 15.23 22.90
N VAL A 562 -8.12 16.00 21.99
CA VAL A 562 -7.39 16.98 21.16
C VAL A 562 -7.67 18.38 21.70
N GLU A 563 -6.64 19.11 22.10
CA GLU A 563 -6.76 20.49 22.57
C GLU A 563 -6.20 21.45 21.53
N VAL A 564 -7.03 22.41 21.10
CA VAL A 564 -6.62 23.51 20.21
C VAL A 564 -6.52 24.77 21.05
N SER A 565 -5.36 25.43 21.03
CA SER A 565 -5.07 26.60 21.85
C SER A 565 -4.51 27.77 21.04
N LEU A 566 -4.70 29.00 21.53
CA LEU A 566 -4.19 30.22 20.92
C LEU A 566 -3.31 30.96 21.94
N SER A 567 -2.04 31.17 21.60
CA SER A 567 -1.11 31.94 22.43
C SER A 567 -0.18 32.78 21.56
N ASN A 568 0.03 34.06 21.91
CA ASN A 568 0.89 34.97 21.15
C ASN A 568 0.61 34.99 19.63
N GLU A 569 -0.69 35.05 19.25
CA GLU A 569 -1.15 34.99 17.85
C GLU A 569 -0.78 33.70 17.09
N LYS A 570 -0.35 32.65 17.80
CA LYS A 570 -0.07 31.33 17.24
C LYS A 570 -1.10 30.34 17.72
N VAL A 571 -1.67 29.59 16.78
CA VAL A 571 -2.56 28.47 17.10
C VAL A 571 -1.71 27.22 17.25
N SER A 572 -2.02 26.39 18.23
CA SER A 572 -1.37 25.10 18.43
C SER A 572 -2.41 24.00 18.65
N ILE A 573 -2.00 22.77 18.37
CA ILE A 573 -2.78 21.56 18.58
C ILE A 573 -1.99 20.60 19.47
N GLN A 574 -2.67 20.00 20.44
CA GLN A 574 -2.12 19.00 21.34
C GLN A 574 -3.02 17.76 21.30
N VAL A 575 -2.42 16.57 21.18
CA VAL A 575 -3.15 15.30 21.23
C VAL A 575 -2.74 14.57 22.50
N ASP A 576 -3.70 14.27 23.36
CA ASP A 576 -3.51 13.65 24.67
C ASP A 576 -2.40 14.29 25.52
N ARG A 577 -1.24 13.61 25.63
CA ARG A 577 -0.10 14.04 26.45
C ARG A 577 1.08 14.49 25.61
N ASP A 578 0.93 14.54 24.28
CA ASP A 578 2.00 14.99 23.40
C ASP A 578 2.30 16.48 23.62
N PRO A 579 3.51 16.94 23.30
CA PRO A 579 3.79 18.38 23.26
C PRO A 579 2.88 19.08 22.25
N PRO A 580 2.45 20.33 22.52
CA PRO A 580 1.66 21.09 21.56
C PRO A 580 2.47 21.41 20.30
N PHE A 581 1.87 21.17 19.14
CA PHE A 581 2.42 21.46 17.82
C PHE A 581 1.89 22.80 17.31
N GLU A 582 2.78 23.67 16.85
CA GLU A 582 2.39 24.93 16.21
C GLU A 582 1.70 24.65 14.87
N MET A 583 0.61 25.35 14.62
CA MET A 583 -0.14 25.29 13.37
C MET A 583 0.12 26.53 12.52
N THR A 584 0.13 26.34 11.20
CA THR A 584 0.18 27.39 10.18
C THR A 584 -1.20 27.53 9.54
N PRO A 585 -2.01 28.53 9.92
CA PRO A 585 -3.31 28.76 9.29
C PRO A 585 -3.17 29.02 7.78
N LEU A 586 -4.00 28.34 6.99
CA LEU A 586 -4.12 28.56 5.55
C LEU A 586 -5.37 29.37 5.21
N THR A 587 -6.47 29.11 5.92
CA THR A 587 -7.72 29.87 5.78
C THR A 587 -8.25 30.24 7.16
N ASP A 588 -9.40 30.90 7.21
CA ASP A 588 -10.07 31.21 8.47
C ASP A 588 -10.47 29.96 9.27
N ASN A 589 -10.52 28.77 8.66
CA ASN A 589 -10.96 27.53 9.31
C ASN A 589 -10.11 26.30 8.98
N ALA A 590 -8.94 26.48 8.37
CA ALA A 590 -8.03 25.39 8.04
C ALA A 590 -6.58 25.77 8.34
N ALA A 591 -5.80 24.82 8.86
CA ALA A 591 -4.39 25.02 9.16
C ALA A 591 -3.57 23.77 8.85
N LEU A 592 -2.30 23.98 8.51
CA LEU A 592 -1.30 22.93 8.49
C LEU A 592 -0.69 22.78 9.87
N PHE A 593 -0.36 21.56 10.26
CA PHE A 593 0.45 21.32 11.46
C PHE A 593 1.35 20.12 11.21
N ARG A 594 2.35 19.94 12.07
CA ARG A 594 3.27 18.79 12.00
C ARG A 594 3.13 18.00 13.28
N SER A 595 2.57 16.81 13.19
CA SER A 595 2.29 15.89 14.32
C SER A 595 3.55 15.22 14.88
N SER A 596 4.68 15.24 14.16
CA SER A 596 5.95 14.66 14.62
C SER A 596 7.16 15.34 13.95
N THR A 597 8.29 15.43 14.66
CA THR A 597 9.54 15.96 14.08
C THR A 597 10.60 14.86 14.04
N PRO A 598 11.14 14.50 12.86
CA PRO A 598 10.75 14.93 11.51
C PRO A 598 9.44 14.29 11.04
N GLY A 599 8.61 15.04 10.31
CA GLY A 599 7.34 14.54 9.79
C GLY A 599 6.73 15.49 8.72
N PRO A 600 5.87 14.99 7.81
CA PRO A 600 5.11 15.77 6.87
C PRO A 600 4.12 16.66 7.61
N LEU A 601 3.63 17.66 6.90
CA LEU A 601 2.52 18.46 7.38
C LEU A 601 1.23 17.66 7.20
N ASP A 602 0.31 17.81 8.13
CA ASP A 602 -1.09 17.38 8.10
C ASP A 602 -1.98 18.63 7.93
N ILE A 603 -3.19 18.49 7.38
CA ILE A 603 -4.17 19.58 7.32
C ILE A 603 -5.35 19.33 8.26
N LEU A 604 -5.62 20.33 9.08
CA LEU A 604 -6.75 20.44 9.99
C LEU A 604 -7.83 21.33 9.35
N ARG A 605 -9.10 20.93 9.45
CA ARG A 605 -10.24 21.77 9.05
C ARG A 605 -11.31 21.77 10.14
N PHE A 606 -11.83 22.96 10.44
CA PHE A 606 -12.96 23.12 11.34
C PHE A 606 -14.24 23.29 10.53
N LYS A 607 -15.28 22.56 10.92
CA LYS A 607 -16.60 22.65 10.32
C LYS A 607 -17.66 22.79 11.41
N ARG A 608 -18.57 23.75 11.24
CA ARG A 608 -19.77 23.84 12.06
C ARG A 608 -20.88 23.02 11.41
N ILE A 609 -21.49 22.12 12.17
CA ILE A 609 -22.71 21.40 11.79
C ILE A 609 -23.70 21.61 12.93
N ASP A 610 -24.78 22.34 12.65
CA ASP A 610 -25.73 22.80 13.66
C ASP A 610 -25.02 23.56 14.81
N ASP A 611 -25.27 23.15 16.06
CA ASP A 611 -24.62 23.71 17.26
C ASP A 611 -23.27 23.06 17.60
N SER A 612 -22.84 22.05 16.82
CA SER A 612 -21.60 21.30 17.04
C SER A 612 -20.46 21.80 16.16
N LEU A 613 -19.28 21.87 16.75
CA LEU A 613 -18.04 22.12 16.04
C LEU A 613 -17.31 20.80 15.83
N ILE A 614 -16.98 20.52 14.58
CA ILE A 614 -16.39 19.27 14.12
C ILE A 614 -14.97 19.54 13.62
N LEU A 615 -14.04 18.70 14.05
CA LEU A 615 -12.64 18.75 13.67
C LEU A 615 -12.35 17.68 12.62
N GLU A 616 -12.09 18.10 11.39
CA GLU A 616 -11.69 17.18 10.32
C GLU A 616 -10.17 17.20 10.13
N LEU A 617 -9.52 16.07 10.37
CA LEU A 617 -8.09 15.87 10.18
C LEU A 617 -7.85 15.10 8.88
N PHE A 618 -6.99 15.66 8.02
CA PHE A 618 -6.56 15.02 6.77
C PHE A 618 -5.04 14.96 6.76
N GLY A 619 -4.50 13.75 6.84
CA GLY A 619 -3.09 13.58 7.09
C GLY A 619 -2.48 12.27 6.62
N ALA A 620 -1.24 12.08 7.00
CA ALA A 620 -0.44 10.88 6.84
C ALA A 620 -1.17 9.62 7.32
N ASP A 621 -1.74 9.64 8.52
CA ASP A 621 -2.21 8.43 9.20
C ASP A 621 -3.73 8.17 9.14
N HIS A 622 -4.55 9.07 8.59
CA HIS A 622 -5.99 8.93 8.82
C HIS A 622 -6.88 9.06 7.58
N GLN A 623 -7.82 8.09 7.46
CA GLN A 623 -9.09 8.28 6.76
C GLN A 623 -9.81 9.50 7.35
N ARG A 624 -10.75 10.12 6.64
CA ARG A 624 -11.57 11.26 7.12
C ARG A 624 -11.94 11.07 8.60
N MET A 625 -11.24 11.76 9.49
CA MET A 625 -11.63 11.87 10.88
C MET A 625 -12.69 12.97 10.91
N LYS A 626 -13.86 12.69 11.48
CA LYS A 626 -14.95 13.63 11.68
C LYS A 626 -15.27 13.67 13.14
#